data_AF-A0A4Y8KNQ4-F1
#
_entry.id   AF-A0A4Y8KNQ4-F1
#
_cell.length_a   1.000
_cell.length_b   1.000
_cell.length_c   1.000
_cell.angle_alpha   90.00
_cell.angle_beta   90.00
_cell.angle_gamma   90.00
#
_symmetry.space_group_name_H-M   'P 1'
#
loop_
_entity.id
_entity.type
_entity.pdbx_description
1 polymer ?
#
loop_
_entity_poly.entity_id
_entity_poly.type
_entity_poly.pdbx_seq_one_letter_code
_entity_poly.pdbx_strand_id
1 'polypeptide(L)'
;MEAHVAFTRLQRVGATAAVLAVVSVGATALVVQASTNPSQNEATQGPAATDAATRATPTAAPAPVLVAAPAATPSTPAVQAQLDYALAHWDKGNYNTAEYGVLGINDCVNFASQTLIARGWQMDATWNSPRDGDAYSASAAWRSSTALMHYLAGSGKVTALTDDQRDQVKLGDIVQFDWDNSGDRDHTGVVSRIEGSGDDIVIYYAGHTEDSDYRSVDFAITERHPGGTAYYWSVP
;
A
#
# COMPACT_ATOMS: atom_id res chain seq x y z
N MET A 1 -25.59 51.46 24.03
CA MET A 1 -24.57 52.04 24.92
C MET A 1 -23.90 50.85 25.59
N GLU A 2 -22.67 50.57 25.16
CA GLU A 2 -21.88 49.40 25.53
C GLU A 2 -21.33 49.45 26.96
N ALA A 3 -20.79 48.29 27.34
CA ALA A 3 -19.88 47.97 28.43
C ALA A 3 -20.54 47.64 29.78
N HIS A 4 -20.37 46.39 30.21
CA HIS A 4 -19.32 46.08 31.19
C HIS A 4 -18.99 44.58 31.18
N VAL A 5 -17.70 44.32 30.96
CA VAL A 5 -17.02 43.04 31.12
C VAL A 5 -16.87 42.74 32.62
N ALA A 6 -17.13 41.51 33.04
CA ALA A 6 -16.71 40.99 34.34
C ALA A 6 -16.13 39.57 34.18
N PHE A 7 -14.80 39.49 34.09
CA PHE A 7 -14.04 38.26 34.30
C PHE A 7 -13.64 38.19 35.77
N THR A 8 -14.13 37.19 36.50
CA THR A 8 -13.63 36.87 37.85
C THR A 8 -12.46 35.90 37.76
N ARG A 9 -11.29 36.40 38.17
CA ARG A 9 -10.09 35.64 38.53
C ARG A 9 -10.36 34.77 39.75
N LEU A 10 -9.92 33.51 39.73
CA LEU A 10 -9.40 32.86 40.93
C LEU A 10 -8.05 32.22 40.59
N GLN A 11 -7.04 32.55 41.38
CA GLN A 11 -5.64 32.13 41.22
C GLN A 11 -5.37 30.79 41.90
N ARG A 12 -4.65 29.93 41.16
CA ARG A 12 -3.42 29.18 41.50
C ARG A 12 -3.28 28.51 42.88
N VAL A 13 -3.13 27.17 42.83
CA VAL A 13 -2.02 26.35 43.39
C VAL A 13 -1.99 25.09 42.49
N GLY A 14 -0.92 24.61 41.86
CA GLY A 14 0.48 24.56 42.26
C GLY A 14 0.84 23.12 42.62
N ALA A 15 0.94 22.22 41.65
CA ALA A 15 1.58 20.90 41.82
C ALA A 15 2.09 20.39 40.47
N THR A 16 3.33 20.75 40.15
CA THR A 16 4.19 20.10 39.17
C THR A 16 4.47 18.67 39.59
N ALA A 17 3.94 17.69 38.87
CA ALA A 17 4.44 16.31 38.91
C ALA A 17 5.33 16.09 37.69
N ALA A 18 6.64 16.20 37.90
CA ALA A 18 7.65 15.77 36.95
C ALA A 18 7.58 14.24 36.86
N VAL A 19 7.17 13.70 35.71
CA VAL A 19 7.39 12.28 35.40
C VAL A 19 8.82 12.17 34.90
N LEU A 20 9.70 11.74 35.81
CA LEU A 20 11.06 11.33 35.51
C LEU A 20 11.03 10.14 34.55
N ALA A 21 11.52 10.35 33.34
CA ALA A 21 11.93 9.28 32.45
C ALA A 21 13.08 8.52 33.12
N VAL A 22 12.83 7.26 33.50
CA VAL A 22 13.89 6.31 33.82
C VAL A 22 14.18 5.53 32.53
N VAL A 23 15.26 5.93 31.86
CA VAL A 23 15.90 5.14 30.81
C VAL A 23 16.67 4.02 31.51
N SER A 24 16.12 2.81 31.51
CA SER A 24 16.87 1.61 31.85
C SER A 24 17.53 1.06 30.59
N VAL A 25 18.84 1.33 30.44
CA VAL A 25 19.72 0.70 29.45
C VAL A 25 19.91 -0.76 29.86
N GLY A 26 19.16 -1.67 29.22
CA GLY A 26 19.39 -3.11 29.29
C GLY A 26 20.25 -3.55 28.11
N ALA A 27 21.57 -3.63 28.31
CA ALA A 27 22.50 -4.19 27.33
C ALA A 27 22.43 -5.72 27.36
N THR A 28 21.71 -6.33 26.42
CA THR A 28 21.89 -7.76 26.11
C THR A 28 23.01 -7.91 25.09
N ALA A 29 24.18 -8.32 25.56
CA ALA A 29 25.28 -8.75 24.71
C ALA A 29 24.90 -10.07 24.01
N LEU A 30 24.69 -10.02 22.70
CA LEU A 30 24.60 -11.23 21.89
C LEU A 30 26.02 -11.58 21.41
N VAL A 31 26.53 -12.70 21.93
CA VAL A 31 27.83 -13.26 21.57
C VAL A 31 27.74 -13.80 20.15
N VAL A 32 28.48 -13.18 19.22
CA VAL A 32 28.81 -13.75 17.92
C VAL A 32 29.96 -14.72 18.11
N GLN A 33 29.72 -16.02 17.95
CA GLN A 33 30.80 -16.97 17.66
C GLN A 33 30.66 -17.44 16.21
N ALA A 34 31.52 -16.89 15.37
CA ALA A 34 31.90 -17.49 14.12
C ALA A 34 32.77 -18.72 14.39
N SER A 35 32.55 -19.82 13.68
CA SER A 35 33.56 -20.87 13.54
C SER A 35 33.42 -21.53 12.17
N THR A 36 34.52 -21.40 11.43
CA THR A 36 34.81 -21.85 10.07
C THR A 36 35.24 -23.32 10.05
N ASN A 37 34.66 -24.12 9.12
CA ASN A 37 35.27 -25.19 8.30
C ASN A 37 36.11 -26.33 8.98
N PRO A 38 36.57 -27.37 8.25
CA PRO A 38 35.96 -28.30 7.26
C PRO A 38 36.28 -29.79 7.61
N SER A 39 36.20 -30.70 6.62
CA SER A 39 36.84 -32.05 6.51
C SER A 39 35.96 -33.24 6.93
N GLN A 40 35.48 -34.08 6.00
CA GLN A 40 36.15 -35.18 5.26
C GLN A 40 36.24 -36.51 6.03
N ASN A 41 35.78 -37.57 5.33
CA ASN A 41 36.22 -38.98 5.37
C ASN A 41 35.96 -39.76 6.68
N GLU A 42 35.72 -41.06 6.73
CA GLU A 42 35.60 -42.15 5.76
C GLU A 42 35.01 -43.36 6.52
N ALA A 43 34.32 -44.23 5.77
CA ALA A 43 34.24 -45.70 5.87
C ALA A 43 34.52 -46.43 7.20
N THR A 44 33.58 -47.29 7.62
CA THR A 44 33.90 -48.62 8.21
C THR A 44 32.89 -49.66 7.72
N GLN A 45 33.39 -50.69 7.05
CA GLN A 45 32.65 -51.88 6.61
C GLN A 45 32.64 -52.96 7.71
N GLY A 46 31.55 -53.73 7.77
CA GLY A 46 31.42 -55.02 8.48
C GLY A 46 30.15 -55.76 8.01
N PRO A 47 30.10 -57.11 8.01
CA PRO A 47 29.74 -57.87 6.81
C PRO A 47 28.37 -58.60 6.80
N ALA A 48 27.90 -58.82 5.56
CA ALA A 48 27.14 -59.97 5.01
C ALA A 48 25.91 -60.56 5.74
N ALA A 49 24.74 -60.49 5.09
CA ALA A 49 23.95 -61.66 4.65
C ALA A 49 22.69 -61.26 3.84
N THR A 50 22.58 -61.86 2.64
CA THR A 50 21.37 -62.32 1.91
C THR A 50 19.99 -61.73 2.27
N ASP A 51 19.33 -61.06 1.32
CA ASP A 51 18.32 -61.73 0.47
C ASP A 51 17.76 -60.77 -0.60
N ALA A 52 17.47 -61.32 -1.77
CA ALA A 52 16.94 -60.61 -2.92
C ALA A 52 15.44 -60.30 -2.73
N ALA A 53 15.09 -59.01 -2.67
CA ALA A 53 13.73 -58.54 -2.90
C ALA A 53 13.77 -57.33 -3.84
N THR A 54 13.17 -57.49 -5.02
CA THR A 54 12.96 -56.46 -6.04
C THR A 54 12.30 -55.23 -5.42
N ARG A 55 13.06 -54.15 -5.23
CA ARG A 55 12.54 -52.84 -4.80
C ARG A 55 11.85 -52.19 -6.00
N ALA A 56 10.52 -52.12 -5.95
CA ALA A 56 9.76 -51.28 -6.86
C ALA A 56 10.25 -49.83 -6.76
N THR A 57 10.58 -49.22 -7.88
CA THR A 57 10.84 -47.79 -8.00
C THR A 57 9.58 -47.01 -7.60
N PRO A 58 9.65 -46.00 -6.73
CA PRO A 58 8.53 -45.09 -6.52
C PRO A 58 8.33 -44.30 -7.82
N THR A 59 7.21 -44.52 -8.50
CA THR A 59 6.73 -43.60 -9.53
C THR A 59 6.48 -42.26 -8.86
N ALA A 60 7.31 -41.26 -9.18
CA ALA A 60 7.09 -39.90 -8.74
C ALA A 60 5.69 -39.45 -9.17
N ALA A 61 4.89 -38.99 -8.21
CA ALA A 61 3.63 -38.33 -8.49
C ALA A 61 3.90 -37.15 -9.44
N PRO A 62 3.09 -36.94 -10.49
CA PRO A 62 3.27 -35.80 -11.37
C PRO A 62 3.17 -34.52 -10.54
N ALA A 63 4.15 -33.64 -10.70
CA ALA A 63 4.12 -32.31 -10.10
C ALA A 63 2.83 -31.60 -10.52
N PRO A 64 2.18 -30.83 -9.63
CA PRO A 64 1.02 -30.04 -10.02
C PRO A 64 1.44 -29.13 -11.18
N VAL A 65 0.74 -29.28 -12.30
CA VAL A 65 0.83 -28.34 -13.42
C VAL A 65 0.38 -26.99 -12.88
N LEU A 66 1.32 -26.06 -12.74
CA LEU A 66 1.04 -24.65 -12.57
C LEU A 66 0.23 -24.22 -13.79
N VAL A 67 -1.09 -24.14 -13.64
CA VAL A 67 -1.95 -23.52 -14.63
C VAL A 67 -1.53 -22.06 -14.65
N ALA A 68 -0.92 -21.62 -15.76
CA ALA A 68 -0.54 -20.23 -15.93
C ALA A 68 -1.78 -19.36 -15.70
N ALA A 69 -1.66 -18.37 -14.83
CA ALA A 69 -2.67 -17.34 -14.65
C ALA A 69 -3.04 -16.77 -16.04
N PRO A 70 -4.31 -16.42 -16.29
CA PRO A 70 -4.67 -15.74 -17.51
C PRO A 70 -3.76 -14.51 -17.64
N ALA A 71 -3.06 -14.41 -18.77
CA ALA A 71 -2.14 -13.31 -19.02
C ALA A 71 -2.91 -12.00 -18.84
N ALA A 72 -2.46 -11.16 -17.90
CA ALA A 72 -2.89 -9.78 -17.81
C ALA A 72 -2.81 -9.20 -19.23
N THR A 73 -3.90 -8.59 -19.69
CA THR A 73 -3.87 -7.88 -20.98
C THR A 73 -2.68 -6.94 -20.95
N PRO A 74 -1.82 -6.90 -21.99
CA PRO A 74 -0.65 -6.02 -21.97
C PRO A 74 -1.09 -4.60 -21.62
N SER A 75 -0.52 -4.07 -20.55
CA SER A 75 -0.74 -2.70 -20.10
C SER A 75 -0.44 -1.76 -21.27
N THR A 76 -1.31 -0.78 -21.50
CA THR A 76 -0.99 0.29 -22.44
C THR A 76 0.27 1.03 -21.94
N PRO A 77 1.06 1.69 -22.80
CA PRO A 77 2.22 2.46 -22.35
C PRO A 77 1.89 3.48 -21.25
N ALA A 78 0.68 4.05 -21.28
CA ALA A 78 0.18 4.96 -20.25
C ALA A 78 -0.01 4.25 -18.90
N VAL A 79 -0.66 3.08 -18.88
CA VAL A 79 -0.79 2.25 -17.67
C VAL A 79 0.58 1.84 -17.15
N GLN A 80 1.49 1.44 -18.03
CA GLN A 80 2.84 1.06 -17.62
C GLN A 80 3.59 2.23 -16.97
N ALA A 81 3.54 3.43 -17.56
CA ALA A 81 4.17 4.62 -16.99
C ALA A 81 3.62 4.98 -15.60
N GLN A 82 2.31 4.78 -15.38
CA GLN A 82 1.70 4.95 -14.06
C GLN A 82 2.27 3.96 -13.03
N LEU A 83 2.32 2.67 -13.39
CA LEU A 83 2.82 1.62 -12.51
C LEU A 83 4.31 1.77 -12.23
N ASP A 84 5.11 2.10 -13.24
CA ASP A 84 6.54 2.36 -13.09
C ASP A 84 6.77 3.51 -12.11
N TYR A 85 5.98 4.59 -12.22
CA TYR A 85 6.04 5.69 -11.28
C TYR A 85 5.66 5.24 -9.86
N ALA A 86 4.54 4.52 -9.72
CA ALA A 86 4.08 4.05 -8.42
C ALA A 86 5.15 3.18 -7.74
N LEU A 87 5.74 2.22 -8.47
CA LEU A 87 6.75 1.31 -7.95
C LEU A 87 8.11 1.99 -7.70
N ALA A 88 8.41 3.10 -8.37
CA ALA A 88 9.61 3.89 -8.12
C ALA A 88 9.49 4.79 -6.88
N HIS A 89 8.28 5.24 -6.54
CA HIS A 89 8.07 6.33 -5.58
C HIS A 89 7.23 5.98 -4.34
N TRP A 90 6.71 4.76 -4.21
CA TRP A 90 5.86 4.37 -3.07
C TRP A 90 6.55 4.42 -1.69
N ASP A 91 7.87 4.23 -1.66
CA ASP A 91 8.65 4.18 -0.43
C ASP A 91 9.15 5.57 -0.03
N LYS A 92 9.05 5.90 1.26
CA LYS A 92 9.49 7.19 1.82
C LYS A 92 10.91 7.63 1.43
N GLY A 93 11.82 6.69 1.21
CA GLY A 93 13.18 7.00 0.75
C GLY A 93 13.24 7.57 -0.67
N ASN A 94 12.20 7.36 -1.48
CA ASN A 94 12.13 7.71 -2.89
C ASN A 94 10.94 8.61 -3.26
N TYR A 95 10.22 9.18 -2.30
CA TYR A 95 9.15 10.14 -2.59
C TYR A 95 9.65 11.29 -3.50
N ASN A 96 8.84 11.70 -4.48
CA ASN A 96 9.14 12.84 -5.35
C ASN A 96 8.79 14.19 -4.66
N THR A 97 9.44 14.44 -3.52
CA THR A 97 9.17 15.60 -2.65
C THR A 97 9.62 16.92 -3.24
N ALA A 98 10.66 16.92 -4.09
CA ALA A 98 11.15 18.14 -4.72
C ALA A 98 10.13 18.73 -5.70
N GLU A 99 9.38 17.88 -6.42
CA GLU A 99 8.35 18.32 -7.35
C GLU A 99 6.99 18.49 -6.63
N TYR A 100 6.55 17.51 -5.86
CA TYR A 100 5.16 17.47 -5.37
C TYR A 100 5.00 17.70 -3.86
N GLY A 101 6.09 17.82 -3.11
CA GLY A 101 6.05 17.91 -1.65
C GLY A 101 5.47 16.65 -0.98
N VAL A 102 5.09 16.78 0.29
CA VAL A 102 4.45 15.71 1.07
C VAL A 102 3.34 16.30 1.98
N LEU A 103 2.18 15.63 2.05
CA LEU A 103 1.05 16.01 2.91
C LEU A 103 1.03 15.29 4.26
N GLY A 104 2.18 14.79 4.72
CA GLY A 104 2.28 14.05 5.97
C GLY A 104 1.38 12.81 5.98
N ILE A 105 0.47 12.71 6.95
CA ILE A 105 -0.45 11.57 7.07
C ILE A 105 -1.57 11.55 6.01
N ASN A 106 -1.72 12.62 5.23
CA ASN A 106 -2.77 12.73 4.21
C ASN A 106 -2.19 12.54 2.79
N ASP A 107 -1.00 11.97 2.68
CA ASP A 107 -0.25 11.93 1.42
C ASP A 107 -0.75 10.89 0.41
N CYS A 108 -1.72 10.05 0.80
CA CYS A 108 -2.35 9.04 -0.05
C CYS A 108 -2.78 9.57 -1.43
N VAL A 109 -3.55 10.66 -1.44
CA VAL A 109 -4.10 11.27 -2.66
C VAL A 109 -3.07 12.10 -3.42
N ASN A 110 -2.08 12.69 -2.73
CA ASN A 110 -0.96 13.37 -3.39
C ASN A 110 -0.16 12.37 -4.22
N PHE A 111 0.19 11.22 -3.65
CA PHE A 111 0.86 10.14 -4.39
C PHE A 111 0.02 9.61 -5.55
N ALA A 112 -1.25 9.26 -5.29
CA ALA A 112 -2.13 8.76 -6.35
C ALA A 112 -2.25 9.78 -7.50
N SER A 113 -2.32 11.08 -7.17
CA SER A 113 -2.36 12.16 -8.15
C SER A 113 -1.11 12.23 -9.02
N GLN A 114 0.07 12.02 -8.43
CA GLN A 114 1.33 11.94 -9.17
C GLN A 114 1.34 10.76 -10.16
N THR A 115 0.78 9.61 -9.77
CA THR A 115 0.68 8.46 -10.69
C THR A 115 -0.24 8.77 -11.89
N LEU A 116 -1.34 9.50 -11.68
CA LEU A 116 -2.24 9.92 -12.76
C LEU A 116 -1.53 10.84 -13.76
N ILE A 117 -0.66 11.74 -13.29
CA ILE A 117 0.22 12.52 -14.16
C ILE A 117 1.13 11.61 -14.98
N ALA A 118 1.78 10.62 -14.35
CA ALA A 118 2.65 9.69 -15.06
C ALA A 118 1.89 8.86 -16.11
N ARG A 119 0.61 8.58 -15.87
CA ARG A 119 -0.32 7.98 -16.85
C ARG A 119 -0.64 8.91 -18.03
N GLY A 120 -0.38 10.21 -17.90
CA GLY A 120 -0.68 11.23 -18.90
C GLY A 120 -1.97 12.02 -18.64
N TRP A 121 -2.58 11.89 -17.45
CA TRP A 121 -3.74 12.71 -17.08
C TRP A 121 -3.34 14.19 -17.02
N GLN A 122 -4.11 15.04 -17.70
CA GLN A 122 -3.84 16.47 -17.75
C GLN A 122 -4.49 17.18 -16.58
N MET A 123 -3.73 18.04 -15.90
CA MET A 123 -4.28 18.91 -14.87
C MET A 123 -5.28 19.90 -15.47
N ASP A 124 -6.21 20.35 -14.64
CA ASP A 124 -7.18 21.39 -14.98
C ASP A 124 -7.41 22.35 -13.81
N ALA A 125 -8.39 23.24 -13.93
CA ALA A 125 -8.68 24.24 -12.91
C ALA A 125 -9.15 23.65 -11.56
N THR A 126 -9.67 22.42 -11.55
CA THR A 126 -10.23 21.76 -10.35
C THR A 126 -9.23 20.81 -9.71
N TRP A 127 -8.47 20.08 -10.52
CA TRP A 127 -7.43 19.16 -10.07
C TRP A 127 -6.06 19.59 -10.65
N ASN A 128 -5.24 20.18 -9.78
CA ASN A 128 -3.91 20.69 -10.11
C ASN A 128 -2.98 20.74 -8.90
N SER A 129 -1.68 20.77 -9.19
CA SER A 129 -0.58 21.06 -8.28
C SER A 129 0.39 22.05 -8.96
N PRO A 130 1.00 23.00 -8.21
CA PRO A 130 1.98 23.93 -8.76
C PRO A 130 3.33 23.28 -9.08
N ARG A 131 3.61 22.09 -8.54
CA ARG A 131 4.85 21.33 -8.78
C ARG A 131 6.13 22.05 -8.38
N ASP A 132 6.08 22.79 -7.28
CA ASP A 132 7.19 23.56 -6.72
C ASP A 132 7.68 23.00 -5.38
N GLY A 133 7.26 21.79 -5.03
CA GLY A 133 7.57 21.14 -3.75
C GLY A 133 6.68 21.55 -2.57
N ASP A 134 5.78 22.54 -2.73
CA ASP A 134 4.76 22.84 -1.73
C ASP A 134 3.49 22.02 -2.00
N ALA A 135 3.37 20.88 -1.33
CA ALA A 135 2.18 20.03 -1.48
C ALA A 135 0.89 20.74 -1.07
N TYR A 136 0.92 21.73 -0.15
CA TYR A 136 -0.28 22.32 0.43
C TYR A 136 -0.92 23.40 -0.44
N SER A 137 -0.18 23.95 -1.40
CA SER A 137 -0.66 24.94 -2.36
C SER A 137 -1.43 24.32 -3.54
N ALA A 138 -1.42 22.99 -3.67
CA ALA A 138 -2.23 22.27 -4.65
C ALA A 138 -3.75 22.40 -4.39
N SER A 139 -4.54 22.12 -5.41
CA SER A 139 -6.01 22.15 -5.34
C SER A 139 -6.59 21.19 -4.29
N ALA A 140 -7.85 21.39 -3.89
CA ALA A 140 -8.53 20.49 -2.96
C ALA A 140 -8.62 19.06 -3.51
N ALA A 141 -8.97 18.89 -4.79
CA ALA A 141 -9.05 17.57 -5.43
C ALA A 141 -7.70 16.85 -5.52
N TRP A 142 -6.58 17.58 -5.45
CA TRP A 142 -5.24 16.98 -5.39
C TRP A 142 -4.86 16.50 -3.99
N ARG A 143 -5.39 17.14 -2.93
CA ARG A 143 -4.95 16.96 -1.54
C ARG A 143 -5.95 16.26 -0.63
N SER A 144 -7.16 15.99 -1.11
CA SER A 144 -8.21 15.27 -0.37
C SER A 144 -8.76 14.13 -1.21
N SER A 145 -8.75 12.91 -0.64
CA SER A 145 -9.29 11.70 -1.27
C SER A 145 -10.78 11.85 -1.61
N THR A 146 -11.58 12.41 -0.70
CA THR A 146 -13.00 12.71 -0.93
C THR A 146 -13.19 13.75 -2.03
N ALA A 147 -12.36 14.80 -2.08
CA ALA A 147 -12.44 15.78 -3.16
C ALA A 147 -12.03 15.18 -4.53
N LEU A 148 -11.03 14.28 -4.55
CA LEU A 148 -10.66 13.53 -5.75
C LEU A 148 -11.82 12.64 -6.22
N MET A 149 -12.51 11.97 -5.30
CA MET A 149 -13.69 11.15 -5.60
C MET A 149 -14.74 11.98 -6.37
N HIS A 150 -15.09 13.17 -5.87
CA HIS A 150 -16.05 14.05 -6.53
C HIS A 150 -15.56 14.54 -7.89
N TYR A 151 -14.28 14.89 -8.01
CA TYR A 151 -13.68 15.29 -9.28
C TYR A 151 -13.74 14.16 -10.32
N LEU A 152 -13.33 12.94 -9.96
CA LEU A 152 -13.34 11.78 -10.86
C LEU A 152 -14.76 11.45 -11.29
N ALA A 153 -15.72 11.43 -10.35
CA ALA A 153 -17.14 11.21 -10.64
C ALA A 153 -17.70 12.24 -11.64
N GLY A 154 -17.30 13.50 -11.51
CA GLY A 154 -17.73 14.59 -12.40
C GLY A 154 -16.97 14.68 -13.72
N SER A 155 -15.87 13.96 -13.88
CA SER A 155 -14.96 14.10 -15.03
C SER A 155 -15.54 13.57 -16.34
N GLY A 156 -16.45 12.60 -16.29
CA GLY A 156 -16.94 11.85 -17.45
C GLY A 156 -15.87 10.98 -18.14
N LYS A 157 -14.71 10.79 -17.50
CA LYS A 157 -13.54 10.08 -18.07
C LYS A 157 -13.27 8.71 -17.44
N VAL A 158 -13.91 8.39 -16.32
CA VAL A 158 -13.74 7.13 -15.58
C VAL A 158 -15.06 6.39 -15.44
N THR A 159 -14.96 5.08 -15.18
CA THR A 159 -16.09 4.25 -14.78
C THR A 159 -15.99 3.94 -13.29
N ALA A 160 -17.06 4.17 -12.53
CA ALA A 160 -17.14 3.75 -11.13
C ALA A 160 -17.35 2.24 -11.04
N LEU A 161 -16.58 1.58 -10.17
CA LEU A 161 -16.77 0.17 -9.81
C LEU A 161 -16.87 0.03 -8.28
N THR A 162 -17.66 -0.95 -7.85
CA THR A 162 -17.75 -1.38 -6.45
C THR A 162 -16.85 -2.61 -6.21
N ASP A 163 -16.69 -3.00 -4.95
CA ASP A 163 -15.95 -4.22 -4.60
C ASP A 163 -16.61 -5.52 -5.11
N ASP A 164 -17.90 -5.48 -5.47
CA ASP A 164 -18.57 -6.62 -6.10
C ASP A 164 -18.19 -6.79 -7.60
N GLN A 165 -17.46 -5.84 -8.18
CA GLN A 165 -17.10 -5.78 -9.61
C GLN A 165 -15.59 -5.94 -9.83
N ARG A 166 -14.92 -6.70 -8.96
CA ARG A 166 -13.45 -6.91 -8.99
C ARG A 166 -12.95 -7.47 -10.30
N ASP A 167 -13.74 -8.29 -10.97
CA ASP A 167 -13.44 -8.85 -12.29
C ASP A 167 -13.28 -7.79 -13.40
N GLN A 168 -13.75 -6.57 -13.16
CA GLN A 168 -13.63 -5.43 -14.08
C GLN A 168 -12.47 -4.48 -13.73
N VAL A 169 -11.85 -4.64 -12.55
CA VAL A 169 -10.75 -3.80 -12.09
C VAL A 169 -9.48 -4.12 -12.90
N LYS A 170 -8.72 -3.07 -13.23
CA LYS A 170 -7.52 -3.14 -14.06
C LYS A 170 -6.32 -2.57 -13.33
N LEU A 171 -5.13 -2.98 -13.77
CA LEU A 171 -3.90 -2.35 -13.32
C LEU A 171 -3.91 -0.84 -13.62
N GLY A 172 -3.47 -0.03 -12.67
CA GLY A 172 -3.48 1.42 -12.75
C GLY A 172 -4.82 2.08 -12.43
N ASP A 173 -5.88 1.31 -12.15
CA ASP A 173 -7.12 1.88 -11.62
C ASP A 173 -6.86 2.52 -10.25
N ILE A 174 -7.66 3.53 -9.92
CA ILE A 174 -7.58 4.19 -8.61
C ILE A 174 -8.48 3.42 -7.66
N VAL A 175 -7.91 2.91 -6.57
CA VAL A 175 -8.69 2.35 -5.46
C VAL A 175 -8.91 3.45 -4.44
N GLN A 176 -10.14 3.59 -3.96
CA GLN A 176 -10.46 4.45 -2.84
C GLN A 176 -11.17 3.66 -1.77
N PHE A 177 -10.95 4.04 -0.53
CA PHE A 177 -11.49 3.36 0.62
C PHE A 177 -12.31 4.32 1.46
N ASP A 178 -13.39 3.78 1.99
CA ASP A 178 -14.22 4.38 3.02
C ASP A 178 -14.02 3.52 4.26
N TRP A 179 -13.14 3.97 5.17
CA TRP A 179 -12.71 3.12 6.28
C TRP A 179 -13.77 2.95 7.36
N ASP A 180 -14.64 3.94 7.51
CA ASP A 180 -15.67 3.99 8.54
C ASP A 180 -17.11 3.86 8.00
N ASN A 181 -17.25 3.64 6.69
CA ASN A 181 -18.53 3.60 5.97
C ASN A 181 -19.34 4.89 6.12
N SER A 182 -18.66 6.04 6.21
CA SER A 182 -19.31 7.35 6.26
C SER A 182 -19.92 7.76 4.92
N GLY A 183 -19.49 7.12 3.83
CA GLY A 183 -19.74 7.53 2.44
C GLY A 183 -18.64 8.45 1.90
N ASP A 184 -17.78 8.98 2.76
CA ASP A 184 -16.63 9.77 2.36
C ASP A 184 -15.44 8.84 2.12
N ARG A 185 -15.01 8.70 0.87
CA ARG A 185 -13.87 7.84 0.52
C ARG A 185 -12.55 8.50 0.94
N ASP A 186 -12.18 8.32 2.20
CA ASP A 186 -11.14 9.08 2.91
C ASP A 186 -9.69 8.67 2.57
N HIS A 187 -9.47 7.51 1.94
CA HIS A 187 -8.14 7.07 1.52
C HIS A 187 -8.09 6.66 0.05
N THR A 188 -6.93 6.88 -0.60
CA THR A 188 -6.71 6.58 -2.02
C THR A 188 -5.40 5.83 -2.25
N GLY A 189 -5.42 4.84 -3.13
CA GLY A 189 -4.24 4.16 -3.66
C GLY A 189 -4.37 3.87 -5.15
N VAL A 190 -3.41 3.14 -5.71
CA VAL A 190 -3.37 2.77 -7.14
C VAL A 190 -3.24 1.27 -7.24
N VAL A 191 -4.12 0.62 -8.01
CA VAL A 191 -4.07 -0.83 -8.22
C VAL A 191 -2.77 -1.19 -8.93
N SER A 192 -1.89 -1.90 -8.22
CA SER A 192 -0.51 -2.18 -8.64
C SER A 192 -0.31 -3.62 -9.09
N ARG A 193 -1.17 -4.54 -8.60
CA ARG A 193 -1.14 -5.95 -8.98
C ARG A 193 -2.53 -6.56 -8.82
N ILE A 194 -2.83 -7.51 -9.69
CA ILE A 194 -4.03 -8.34 -9.63
C ILE A 194 -3.57 -9.78 -9.79
N GLU A 195 -4.05 -10.66 -8.93
CA GLU A 195 -3.81 -12.10 -9.00
C GLU A 195 -5.13 -12.87 -9.02
N GLY A 196 -5.10 -14.10 -9.54
CA GLY A 196 -6.29 -14.93 -9.63
C GLY A 196 -7.28 -14.48 -10.71
N SER A 197 -8.48 -15.04 -10.66
CA SER A 197 -9.59 -14.75 -11.58
C SER A 197 -10.89 -15.29 -11.01
N GLY A 198 -12.03 -14.73 -11.41
CA GLY A 198 -13.34 -15.14 -10.88
C GLY A 198 -13.41 -14.88 -9.38
N ASP A 199 -13.87 -15.88 -8.63
CA ASP A 199 -14.09 -15.75 -7.18
C ASP A 199 -12.78 -15.68 -6.37
N ASP A 200 -11.63 -16.07 -6.94
CA ASP A 200 -10.32 -16.07 -6.27
C ASP A 200 -9.49 -14.81 -6.58
N ILE A 201 -10.10 -13.74 -7.11
CA ILE A 201 -9.38 -12.52 -7.48
C ILE A 201 -8.87 -11.75 -6.24
N VAL A 202 -7.56 -11.47 -6.23
CA VAL A 202 -6.91 -10.67 -5.19
C VAL A 202 -6.33 -9.41 -5.81
N ILE A 203 -6.75 -8.26 -5.30
CA ILE A 203 -6.30 -6.94 -5.77
C ILE A 203 -5.33 -6.36 -4.76
N TYR A 204 -4.22 -5.83 -5.26
CA TYR A 204 -3.20 -5.16 -4.48
C TYR A 204 -3.03 -3.73 -4.95
N TYR A 205 -2.61 -2.85 -4.03
CA TYR A 205 -2.40 -1.44 -4.33
C TYR A 205 -1.06 -0.91 -3.80
N ALA A 206 -0.56 0.09 -4.53
CA ALA A 206 0.51 0.97 -4.09
C ALA A 206 -0.08 2.25 -3.48
N GLY A 207 0.56 2.79 -2.45
CA GLY A 207 0.05 3.97 -1.74
C GLY A 207 1.04 4.54 -0.72
N HIS A 208 0.79 5.79 -0.33
CA HIS A 208 1.46 6.48 0.79
C HIS A 208 0.59 6.45 2.06
N THR A 209 1.05 7.10 3.13
CA THR A 209 0.47 7.14 4.51
C THR A 209 0.85 5.91 5.32
N GLU A 210 0.54 4.73 4.78
CA GLU A 210 1.17 3.49 5.17
C GLU A 210 1.80 2.92 3.89
N ASP A 211 3.08 3.23 3.67
CA ASP A 211 3.77 2.92 2.42
C ASP A 211 3.60 1.45 2.03
N SER A 212 3.21 1.23 0.78
CA SER A 212 3.17 -0.09 0.18
C SER A 212 3.31 -0.01 -1.34
N ASP A 213 3.90 -1.04 -1.92
CA ASP A 213 3.85 -1.34 -3.35
C ASP A 213 2.75 -2.36 -3.67
N TYR A 214 2.51 -3.34 -2.79
CA TYR A 214 1.55 -4.43 -2.99
C TYR A 214 0.78 -4.79 -1.72
N ARG A 215 0.09 -3.83 -1.09
CA ARG A 215 -0.84 -4.17 0.01
C ARG A 215 -2.12 -4.74 -0.58
N SER A 216 -2.58 -5.89 -0.06
CA SER A 216 -3.87 -6.46 -0.44
C SER A 216 -5.02 -5.55 -0.01
N VAL A 217 -5.99 -5.32 -0.90
CA VAL A 217 -7.24 -4.63 -0.59
C VAL A 217 -7.99 -5.38 0.51
N ASP A 218 -8.06 -6.72 0.42
CA ASP A 218 -8.76 -7.55 1.40
C ASP A 218 -8.16 -7.35 2.79
N PHE A 219 -6.84 -7.46 2.91
CA PHE A 219 -6.14 -7.19 4.16
C PHE A 219 -6.42 -5.78 4.69
N ALA A 220 -6.52 -4.78 3.81
CA ALA A 220 -6.83 -3.41 4.21
C ALA A 220 -8.23 -3.28 4.83
N ILE A 221 -9.25 -3.90 4.24
CA ILE A 221 -10.66 -3.75 4.68
C ILE A 221 -11.11 -4.79 5.71
N THR A 222 -10.41 -5.91 5.87
CA THR A 222 -10.79 -6.96 6.84
C THR A 222 -9.92 -6.96 8.09
N GLU A 223 -8.62 -6.65 7.98
CA GLU A 223 -7.67 -6.75 9.09
C GLU A 223 -7.19 -5.38 9.59
N ARG A 224 -6.83 -4.45 8.69
CA ARG A 224 -6.35 -3.10 9.07
C ARG A 224 -7.50 -2.18 9.48
N HIS A 225 -8.57 -2.17 8.69
CA HIS A 225 -9.77 -1.37 8.91
C HIS A 225 -11.00 -2.28 8.85
N PRO A 226 -11.22 -3.15 9.85
CA PRO A 226 -12.30 -4.13 9.81
C PRO A 226 -13.67 -3.47 9.57
N GLY A 227 -14.30 -3.85 8.47
CA GLY A 227 -15.61 -3.35 8.06
C GLY A 227 -15.57 -2.17 7.08
N GLY A 228 -14.39 -1.68 6.69
CA GLY A 228 -14.27 -0.69 5.63
C GLY A 228 -14.70 -1.22 4.26
N THR A 229 -14.96 -0.31 3.32
CA THR A 229 -15.38 -0.65 1.95
C THR A 229 -14.40 -0.10 0.91
N ALA A 230 -14.08 -0.90 -0.10
CA ALA A 230 -13.29 -0.48 -1.25
C ALA A 230 -14.18 -0.10 -2.45
N TYR A 231 -13.72 0.89 -3.20
CA TYR A 231 -14.30 1.34 -4.45
C TYR A 231 -13.20 1.58 -5.46
N TYR A 232 -13.52 1.48 -6.75
CA TYR A 232 -12.55 1.70 -7.81
C TYR A 232 -13.04 2.70 -8.83
N TRP A 233 -12.09 3.44 -9.40
CA TRP A 233 -12.28 4.20 -10.63
C TRP A 233 -11.51 3.49 -11.73
N SER A 234 -12.24 2.87 -12.65
CA SER A 234 -11.62 2.31 -13.85
C SER A 234 -11.20 3.43 -14.77
N VAL A 235 -9.88 3.57 -14.92
CA VAL A 235 -9.27 4.59 -15.76
C VAL A 235 -9.00 3.96 -17.14
N PRO A 236 -9.40 4.60 -18.25
CA PRO A 236 -9.21 4.07 -19.60
C PRO A 236 -7.73 3.95 -20.03
#